data_AF-A0A966TK89-F1
#
_entry.id   AF-A0A966TK89-F1
#
_cell.length_a   1.000
_cell.length_b   1.000
_cell.length_c   1.000
_cell.angle_alpha   90.00
_cell.angle_beta   90.00
_cell.angle_gamma   90.00
#
_symmetry.space_group_name_H-M   'P 1'
#
loop_
_entity.id
_entity.type
_entity.pdbx_description
1 polymer ?
#
loop_
_entity_poly.entity_id
_entity_poly.type
_entity_poly.pdbx_seq_one_letter_code
_entity_poly.pdbx_strand_id
1 'polypeptide(L)'
;MSSSNAKPQVHGIFDPATWTVTYVVYEKPGSACAIIDSVLDYDPKSGRTSHHSADKVIEFVKANHLKVEWILETHAHADHLSAAPYLKQHLGGKTAIGDHISGVQKVFKGIFNMEASFKLDGSQFDHLFADGDTINVGGLTGRWNRIRMSSVASLSS
;
A
#
# COMPACT_ATOMS: atom_id res chain seq x y z
N MET A 1 -6.17 -7.38 32.60
CA MET A 1 -5.84 -6.21 31.76
C MET A 1 -6.87 -6.17 30.66
N SER A 2 -7.74 -5.14 30.65
CA SER A 2 -8.81 -5.04 29.66
C SER A 2 -8.19 -4.76 28.29
N SER A 3 -8.30 -5.70 27.36
CA SER A 3 -8.08 -5.43 25.95
C SER A 3 -9.11 -4.38 25.53
N SER A 4 -8.69 -3.13 25.38
CA SER A 4 -9.51 -2.12 24.73
C SER A 4 -9.91 -2.68 23.37
N ASN A 5 -11.20 -2.94 23.19
CA ASN A 5 -11.74 -3.46 21.93
C ASN A 5 -11.81 -2.29 20.94
N ALA A 6 -10.63 -1.79 20.54
CA ALA A 6 -10.49 -0.68 19.63
C ALA A 6 -11.10 -1.09 18.28
N LYS A 7 -12.23 -0.47 17.94
CA LYS A 7 -12.97 -0.79 16.73
C LYS A 7 -12.36 -0.01 15.56
N PRO A 8 -11.79 -0.67 14.54
CA PRO A 8 -11.23 0.05 13.40
C PRO A 8 -12.34 0.75 12.60
N GLN A 9 -12.07 1.98 12.20
CA GLN A 9 -12.78 2.70 11.16
C GLN A 9 -12.05 2.49 9.84
N VAL A 10 -12.81 2.26 8.78
CA VAL A 10 -12.29 2.00 7.44
C VAL A 10 -13.00 2.93 6.47
N HIS A 11 -12.24 3.80 5.81
CA HIS A 11 -12.73 4.68 4.77
C HIS A 11 -12.16 4.25 3.42
N GLY A 12 -13.02 4.00 2.44
CA GLY A 12 -12.62 3.61 1.08
C GLY A 12 -12.76 4.77 0.10
N ILE A 13 -11.74 4.95 -0.75
CA ILE A 13 -11.69 5.94 -1.82
C ILE A 13 -11.55 5.17 -3.13
N PHE A 14 -12.61 5.23 -3.95
CA PHE A 14 -12.68 4.50 -5.22
C PHE A 14 -12.13 5.34 -6.38
N ASP A 15 -11.22 4.74 -7.16
CA ASP A 15 -10.78 5.26 -8.45
C ASP A 15 -11.51 4.51 -9.60
N PRO A 16 -12.40 5.18 -10.36
CA PRO A 16 -13.12 4.53 -11.46
C PRO A 16 -12.25 4.22 -12.68
N ALA A 17 -11.05 4.81 -12.80
CA ALA A 17 -10.17 4.55 -13.95
C ALA A 17 -9.53 3.16 -13.87
N THR A 18 -9.09 2.77 -12.67
CA THR A 18 -8.41 1.49 -12.41
C THR A 18 -9.30 0.47 -11.68
N TRP A 19 -10.47 0.90 -11.20
CA TRP A 19 -11.34 0.13 -10.31
C TRP A 19 -10.71 -0.21 -8.96
N THR A 20 -9.65 0.50 -8.60
CA THR A 20 -8.96 0.35 -7.31
C THR A 20 -9.75 1.03 -6.20
N VAL A 21 -9.72 0.44 -5.01
CA VAL A 21 -10.19 1.08 -3.78
C VAL A 21 -8.99 1.26 -2.86
N THR A 22 -8.58 2.50 -2.63
CA THR A 22 -7.61 2.85 -1.61
C THR A 22 -8.33 2.93 -0.26
N TYR A 23 -7.74 2.36 0.80
CA TYR A 23 -8.32 2.40 2.14
C TYR A 23 -7.51 3.25 3.12
N VAL A 24 -8.20 3.96 4.01
CA VAL A 24 -7.62 4.58 5.20
C VAL A 24 -8.21 3.90 6.44
N VAL A 25 -7.36 3.25 7.22
CA VAL A 25 -7.74 2.50 8.43
C VAL A 25 -7.21 3.23 9.67
N TYR A 26 -8.09 3.52 10.63
CA TYR A 26 -7.77 4.31 11.82
C TYR A 26 -8.73 3.99 12.98
N GLU A 27 -8.41 4.41 14.20
CA GLU A 27 -9.25 4.17 15.38
C GLU A 27 -10.33 5.26 15.52
N LYS A 28 -9.89 6.53 15.48
CA LYS A 28 -10.73 7.72 15.67
C LYS A 28 -10.04 8.96 15.09
N PRO A 29 -10.77 10.07 14.86
CA PRO A 29 -10.14 11.33 14.48
C PRO A 29 -9.00 11.70 15.44
N GLY A 30 -7.87 12.17 14.90
CA GLY A 30 -6.65 12.46 15.67
C GLY A 30 -5.73 11.26 15.93
N SER A 31 -6.16 10.02 15.66
CA SER A 31 -5.33 8.82 15.88
C SER A 31 -4.31 8.60 14.77
N ALA A 32 -3.42 7.62 14.99
CA ALA A 32 -2.63 7.06 13.91
C ALA A 32 -3.53 6.38 12.87
N CYS A 33 -3.07 6.30 11.62
CA CYS A 33 -3.74 5.60 10.54
C CYS A 33 -2.75 4.83 9.64
N ALA A 34 -3.29 3.87 8.90
CA ALA A 34 -2.63 3.22 7.78
C ALA A 34 -3.39 3.55 6.48
N ILE A 35 -2.65 3.84 5.43
CA ILE A 35 -3.17 3.97 4.06
C ILE A 35 -2.81 2.68 3.32
N ILE A 36 -3.74 2.11 2.55
CA ILE A 36 -3.57 0.82 1.86
C ILE A 36 -3.89 0.99 0.38
N ASP A 37 -2.99 0.53 -0.49
CA ASP A 37 -3.11 0.46 -1.96
C ASP A 37 -3.50 1.81 -2.59
N SER A 38 -2.59 2.77 -2.45
CA SER A 38 -2.81 4.15 -2.91
C SER A 38 -2.59 4.33 -4.41
N VAL A 39 -3.47 5.06 -5.09
CA VAL A 39 -3.38 5.26 -6.55
C VAL A 39 -2.70 6.58 -6.92
N LEU A 40 -1.70 6.50 -7.79
CA LEU A 40 -1.19 7.58 -8.62
C LEU A 40 -1.86 7.51 -9.99
N ASP A 41 -2.64 8.53 -10.33
CA ASP A 41 -3.42 8.52 -11.57
C ASP A 41 -2.46 8.55 -12.78
N TYR A 42 -2.74 7.73 -13.79
CA TYR A 42 -1.93 7.62 -15.00
C TYR A 42 -2.82 7.56 -16.24
N ASP A 43 -2.55 8.42 -17.22
CA ASP A 43 -3.17 8.34 -18.54
C ASP A 43 -2.23 7.61 -19.52
N PRO A 44 -2.53 6.36 -19.91
CA PRO A 44 -1.67 5.59 -20.81
C PRO A 44 -1.61 6.16 -22.24
N LYS A 45 -2.57 7.01 -22.64
CA LYS A 45 -2.58 7.60 -23.98
C LYS A 45 -1.58 8.77 -24.11
N SER A 46 -1.39 9.52 -23.02
CA SER A 46 -0.49 10.67 -22.99
C SER A 46 0.79 10.45 -22.18
N GLY A 47 0.87 9.36 -21.41
CA GLY A 47 2.00 9.06 -20.53
C GLY A 47 2.08 9.99 -19.31
N ARG A 48 1.00 10.71 -18.98
CA ARG A 48 0.99 11.72 -17.92
C ARG A 48 0.48 11.13 -16.61
N THR A 49 1.11 11.53 -15.51
CA THR A 49 0.64 11.25 -14.16
C THR A 49 -0.12 12.46 -13.59
N SER A 50 -1.08 12.20 -12.70
CA SER A 50 -1.70 13.23 -11.86
C SER A 50 -1.94 12.72 -10.44
N HIS A 51 -2.33 13.59 -9.53
CA HIS A 51 -2.42 13.28 -8.10
C HIS A 51 -3.84 13.35 -7.54
N HIS A 52 -4.88 13.40 -8.40
CA HIS A 52 -6.26 13.56 -7.98
C HIS A 52 -6.71 12.49 -6.97
N SER A 53 -6.35 11.23 -7.18
CA SER A 53 -6.70 10.14 -6.25
C SER A 53 -5.93 10.26 -4.94
N ALA A 54 -4.63 10.55 -4.99
CA ALA A 54 -3.79 10.74 -3.80
C ALA A 54 -4.18 11.99 -2.99
N ASP A 55 -4.60 13.07 -3.65
CA ASP A 55 -5.03 14.32 -3.01
C ASP A 55 -6.30 14.12 -2.18
N LYS A 56 -7.23 13.27 -2.64
CA LYS A 56 -8.41 12.88 -1.84
C LYS A 56 -8.02 12.16 -0.55
N VAL A 57 -6.98 11.33 -0.60
CA VAL A 57 -6.43 10.66 0.60
C VAL A 57 -5.83 11.69 1.55
N ILE A 58 -5.03 12.63 1.02
CA ILE A 58 -4.42 13.72 1.81
C ILE A 58 -5.50 14.58 2.46
N GLU A 59 -6.54 14.95 1.73
CA GLU A 59 -7.67 15.73 2.23
C GLU A 59 -8.37 15.00 3.37
N PHE A 60 -8.71 13.72 3.18
CA PHE A 60 -9.35 12.91 4.22
C PHE A 60 -8.51 12.79 5.49
N VAL A 61 -7.21 12.51 5.34
CA VAL A 61 -6.26 12.40 6.47
C VAL A 61 -6.18 13.72 7.23
N LYS A 62 -6.06 14.85 6.53
CA LYS A 62 -5.97 16.17 7.16
C LYS A 62 -7.27 16.58 7.83
N ALA A 63 -8.41 16.36 7.18
CA ALA A 63 -9.74 16.70 7.72
C ALA A 63 -10.06 15.93 9.01
N ASN A 64 -9.56 14.70 9.15
CA ASN A 64 -9.73 13.88 10.35
C ASN A 64 -8.56 13.99 11.34
N HIS A 65 -7.61 14.90 11.09
CA HIS A 65 -6.41 15.10 11.90
C HIS A 65 -5.58 13.81 12.14
N LEU A 66 -5.61 12.89 11.18
CA LEU A 66 -4.94 11.59 11.31
C LEU A 66 -3.43 11.72 11.15
N LYS A 67 -2.70 10.82 11.79
CA LYS A 67 -1.23 10.71 11.69
C LYS A 67 -0.88 9.45 10.91
N VAL A 68 -0.29 9.60 9.73
CA VAL A 68 0.08 8.43 8.91
C VAL A 68 1.26 7.73 9.56
N GLU A 69 1.03 6.49 9.99
CA GLU A 69 2.08 5.61 10.50
C GLU A 69 2.58 4.70 9.37
N TRP A 70 1.65 4.17 8.57
CA TRP A 70 1.93 3.22 7.51
C TRP A 70 1.29 3.61 6.18
N ILE A 71 2.03 3.37 5.10
CA ILE A 71 1.54 3.34 3.73
C ILE A 71 1.85 1.94 3.21
N LEU A 72 0.82 1.09 3.17
CA LEU A 72 0.91 -0.33 2.92
C LEU A 72 0.53 -0.63 1.48
N GLU A 73 1.33 -1.46 0.83
CA GLU A 73 1.03 -2.04 -0.48
C GLU A 73 0.75 -3.53 -0.27
N THR A 74 -0.44 -3.99 -0.63
CA THR A 74 -0.81 -5.41 -0.46
C THR A 74 -0.02 -6.32 -1.40
N HIS A 75 0.37 -5.80 -2.56
CA HIS A 75 1.19 -6.48 -3.57
C HIS A 75 1.87 -5.47 -4.51
N ALA A 76 2.68 -5.96 -5.45
CA ALA A 76 3.11 -5.14 -6.57
C ALA A 76 1.97 -5.07 -7.60
N HIS A 77 1.32 -3.92 -7.68
CA HIS A 77 0.18 -3.70 -8.56
C HIS A 77 0.58 -3.70 -10.04
N ALA A 78 -0.25 -4.33 -10.87
CA ALA A 78 -0.07 -4.37 -12.34
C ALA A 78 -1.10 -3.49 -13.07
N ASP A 79 -2.14 -3.09 -12.36
CA ASP A 79 -3.34 -2.40 -12.81
C ASP A 79 -3.30 -0.88 -12.53
N HIS A 80 -2.51 -0.43 -11.55
CA HIS A 80 -2.32 0.97 -11.23
C HIS A 80 -0.89 1.27 -10.74
N LEU A 81 -0.51 2.55 -10.76
CA LEU A 81 0.73 3.03 -10.17
C LEU A 81 0.50 3.40 -8.71
N SER A 82 1.40 3.00 -7.81
CA SER A 82 1.29 3.38 -6.40
C SER A 82 1.62 4.87 -6.16
N ALA A 83 0.80 5.55 -5.36
CA ALA A 83 1.07 6.90 -4.86
C ALA A 83 1.89 6.94 -3.56
N ALA A 84 2.41 5.82 -3.08
CA ALA A 84 3.07 5.74 -1.78
C ALA A 84 4.22 6.73 -1.58
N PRO A 85 5.14 6.97 -2.55
CA PRO A 85 6.18 8.00 -2.41
C PRO A 85 5.60 9.41 -2.28
N TYR A 86 4.57 9.72 -3.06
CA TYR A 86 3.90 11.02 -3.05
C TYR A 86 3.20 11.27 -1.71
N LEU A 87 2.47 10.29 -1.19
CA LEU A 87 1.82 10.38 0.11
C LEU A 87 2.83 10.50 1.24
N LYS A 88 3.93 9.73 1.20
CA LYS A 88 5.01 9.82 2.21
C LYS A 88 5.61 11.21 2.27
N GLN A 89 5.82 11.85 1.11
CA GLN A 89 6.34 13.21 1.05
C GLN A 89 5.40 14.24 1.72
N HIS A 90 4.08 14.07 1.61
CA HIS A 90 3.10 15.03 2.09
C HIS A 90 2.60 14.77 3.51
N LEU A 91 2.57 13.51 3.94
CA LEU A 91 1.95 13.06 5.19
C LEU A 91 2.94 12.38 6.15
N GLY A 92 4.15 12.04 5.67
CA GLY A 92 5.10 11.22 6.42
C GLY A 92 4.72 9.75 6.43
N GLY A 93 5.08 9.05 7.51
CA GLY A 93 4.85 7.61 7.66
C GLY A 93 5.91 6.74 7.00
N LYS A 94 5.68 5.43 7.06
CA LYS A 94 6.59 4.40 6.52
C LYS A 94 5.91 3.61 5.41
N THR A 95 6.61 3.40 4.31
CA THR A 95 6.15 2.49 3.26
C THR A 95 6.46 1.05 3.63
N ALA A 96 5.51 0.15 3.40
CA ALA A 96 5.73 -1.27 3.65
C ALA A 96 5.00 -2.16 2.66
N ILE A 97 5.56 -3.34 2.45
CA ILE A 97 5.05 -4.41 1.59
C ILE A 97 5.51 -5.77 2.14
N GLY A 98 4.99 -6.86 1.60
CA GLY A 98 5.46 -8.21 1.95
C GLY A 98 6.92 -8.46 1.55
N ASP A 99 7.66 -9.21 2.38
CA ASP A 99 9.06 -9.63 2.18
C ASP A 99 9.36 -10.35 0.85
N HIS A 100 8.32 -10.85 0.16
CA HIS A 100 8.44 -11.51 -1.14
C HIS A 100 8.50 -10.55 -2.33
N ILE A 101 8.44 -9.24 -2.11
CA ILE A 101 8.59 -8.23 -3.18
C ILE A 101 9.89 -8.38 -3.98
N SER A 102 10.96 -8.84 -3.34
CA SER A 102 12.25 -9.12 -3.99
C SER A 102 12.12 -10.13 -5.14
N GLY A 103 11.22 -11.12 -5.03
CA GLY A 103 10.93 -12.08 -6.10
C GLY A 103 10.31 -11.41 -7.32
N VAL A 104 9.34 -10.52 -7.10
CA VAL A 104 8.68 -9.74 -8.15
C VAL A 104 9.68 -8.79 -8.82
N GLN A 105 10.48 -8.07 -8.04
CA GLN A 105 11.52 -7.17 -8.56
C GLN A 105 12.50 -7.89 -9.50
N LYS A 106 12.91 -9.13 -9.16
CA LYS A 106 13.80 -9.94 -10.01
C LYS A 106 13.19 -10.25 -11.38
N VAL A 107 11.90 -10.58 -11.42
CA VAL A 107 11.20 -10.85 -12.69
C VAL A 107 11.11 -9.59 -13.53
N PHE A 108 10.70 -8.47 -12.94
CA PHE A 108 10.44 -7.24 -13.68
C PHE A 108 11.69 -6.47 -14.11
N LYS A 109 12.83 -6.62 -13.42
CA LYS A 109 14.10 -5.99 -13.85
C LYS A 109 14.46 -6.37 -15.28
N GLY A 110 14.30 -7.64 -15.64
CA GLY A 110 14.59 -8.13 -16.99
C GLY A 110 13.57 -7.64 -18.02
N ILE A 111 12.28 -7.64 -17.67
CA ILE A 111 11.19 -7.24 -18.57
C ILE A 111 11.30 -5.75 -18.95
N PHE A 112 11.56 -4.88 -17.97
CA PHE A 112 11.61 -3.43 -18.18
C PHE A 112 13.02 -2.89 -18.46
N ASN A 113 14.02 -3.77 -18.60
CA ASN A 113 15.43 -3.39 -18.78
C ASN A 113 15.88 -2.31 -17.79
N MET A 114 15.51 -2.49 -16.52
CA MET A 114 15.80 -1.50 -15.48
C MET A 114 17.31 -1.37 -15.27
N GLU A 115 17.74 -0.18 -14.86
CA GLU A 115 19.16 0.12 -14.63
C GLU A 115 19.85 -0.90 -13.72
N ALA A 116 21.15 -1.10 -13.94
CA ALA A 116 21.96 -2.01 -13.11
C ALA A 116 21.89 -1.66 -11.62
N SER A 117 21.81 -0.36 -11.31
CA SER A 117 21.68 0.24 -9.97
C SER A 117 20.38 -0.12 -9.24
N PHE A 118 19.33 -0.58 -9.94
CA PHE A 118 18.07 -0.94 -9.31
C PHE A 118 18.24 -2.18 -8.42
N LYS A 119 18.08 -1.97 -7.11
CA LYS A 119 18.19 -3.01 -6.09
C LYS A 119 16.96 -3.92 -6.10
N LEU A 120 17.20 -5.21 -5.84
CA LEU A 120 16.20 -6.28 -5.91
C LEU A 120 15.93 -6.92 -4.55
N ASP A 121 16.23 -6.19 -3.49
CA ASP A 121 16.18 -6.61 -2.09
C ASP A 121 15.01 -5.98 -1.33
N GLY A 122 14.13 -5.25 -2.03
CA GLY A 122 13.02 -4.53 -1.41
C GLY A 122 13.43 -3.27 -0.63
N SER A 123 14.70 -2.83 -0.68
CA SER A 123 15.17 -1.67 0.11
C SER A 123 14.55 -0.32 -0.29
N GLN A 124 13.68 -0.31 -1.30
CA GLN A 124 12.85 0.83 -1.67
C GLN A 124 11.72 1.09 -0.67
N PHE A 125 11.37 0.08 0.15
CA PHE A 125 10.37 0.17 1.21
C PHE A 125 11.07 0.34 2.56
N ASP A 126 10.43 1.07 3.48
CA ASP A 126 10.97 1.24 4.84
C ASP A 126 10.84 -0.03 5.69
N HIS A 127 9.89 -0.91 5.36
CA HIS A 127 9.66 -2.16 6.06
C HIS A 127 9.18 -3.27 5.13
N LEU A 128 9.64 -4.49 5.40
CA LEU A 128 9.22 -5.70 4.72
C LEU A 128 8.56 -6.63 5.74
N PHE A 129 7.26 -6.87 5.60
CA PHE A 129 6.50 -7.73 6.50
C PHE A 129 6.63 -9.21 6.11
N ALA A 130 6.95 -10.05 7.08
CA ALA A 130 6.86 -11.50 6.98
C ALA A 130 5.44 -12.00 7.31
N ASP A 131 5.17 -13.25 6.95
CA ASP A 131 3.90 -13.89 7.31
C ASP A 131 3.75 -14.03 8.83
N GLY A 132 2.59 -13.62 9.35
CA GLY A 132 2.26 -13.64 10.77
C GLY A 132 2.72 -12.41 11.56
N ASP A 133 3.44 -11.48 10.93
CA ASP A 133 3.93 -10.26 11.59
C ASP A 133 2.78 -9.42 12.14
N THR A 134 3.03 -8.77 13.27
CA THR A 134 2.07 -7.85 13.89
C THR A 134 2.24 -6.46 13.30
N ILE A 135 1.12 -5.86 12.91
CA ILE A 135 1.06 -4.46 12.45
C ILE A 135 0.38 -3.65 13.54
N ASN A 136 1.05 -2.62 14.04
CA ASN A 136 0.46 -1.67 14.98
C ASN A 136 0.14 -0.37 14.24
N VAL A 137 -1.05 0.18 14.52
CA VAL A 137 -1.51 1.47 14.00
C VAL A 137 -2.14 2.23 15.17
N GLY A 138 -1.30 2.96 15.92
CA GLY A 138 -1.74 3.57 17.19
C GLY A 138 -2.29 2.52 18.17
N GLY A 139 -3.57 2.63 18.52
CA GLY A 139 -4.26 1.69 19.41
C GLY A 139 -4.79 0.42 18.73
N LEU A 140 -4.67 0.32 17.39
CA LEU A 140 -5.09 -0.85 16.63
C LEU A 140 -3.93 -1.83 16.44
N THR A 141 -4.26 -3.12 16.47
CA THR A 141 -3.32 -4.22 16.17
C THR A 141 -3.92 -5.11 15.10
N GLY A 142 -3.17 -5.38 14.04
CA GLY A 142 -3.50 -6.32 12.97
C GLY A 142 -2.40 -7.36 12.78
N ARG A 143 -2.63 -8.29 11.85
CA ARG A 143 -1.62 -9.26 11.40
C ARG A 143 -1.42 -9.18 9.89
N TRP A 144 -0.16 -9.24 9.47
CA TRP A 144 0.21 -9.43 8.08
C TRP A 144 0.12 -10.92 7.75
N ASN A 145 -0.88 -11.32 6.98
CA ASN A 145 -1.03 -12.71 6.55
C ASN A 145 -0.70 -12.82 5.07
N ARG A 146 0.26 -13.69 4.74
CA ARG A 146 0.60 -13.98 3.35
C ARG A 146 -0.48 -14.86 2.74
N ILE A 147 -1.19 -14.31 1.76
CA ILE A 147 -2.13 -15.09 0.97
C ILE A 147 -1.36 -15.71 -0.20
N ARG A 148 -1.27 -17.05 -0.21
CA ARG A 148 -0.80 -17.78 -1.39
C ARG A 148 -1.98 -17.96 -2.33
N MET A 149 -1.93 -17.37 -3.52
CA MET A 149 -2.81 -17.82 -4.59
C MET A 149 -2.38 -19.24 -5.00
N SER A 150 -3.23 -20.23 -4.73
CA SER A 150 -3.15 -21.52 -5.43
C SER A 150 -3.37 -21.21 -6.91
N SER A 151 -2.35 -21.41 -7.75
CA SER A 151 -2.46 -21.07 -9.16
C SER A 151 -3.62 -21.83 -9.80
N VAL A 152 -4.32 -21.17 -10.73
CA VAL A 152 -5.22 -21.79 -11.71
C VAL A 152 -4.35 -22.50 -12.77
N ALA A 153 -3.52 -23.44 -12.33
CA ALA A 153 -2.72 -24.30 -13.19
C ALA A 153 -2.76 -25.74 -12.65
N SER A 154 -3.98 -26.27 -12.50
CA SER A 154 -4.24 -27.70 -12.50
C SER A 154 -5.07 -28.04 -13.75
N LEU A 155 -4.47 -27.85 -14.92
CA LEU A 155 -4.91 -28.50 -16.16
C LEU A 155 -3.66 -29.15 -16.77
N SER A 156 -3.25 -30.24 -16.15
CA SER A 156 -2.46 -31.28 -16.77
C SER A 156 -3.28 -32.56 -16.71
N SER A 157 -3.89 -32.90 -17.85
CA SER A 157 -4.21 -34.26 -18.27
C SER A 157 -4.06 -34.32 -19.78
#